data_AF-A0A4Q5X859-F1
#
_entry.id   AF-A0A4Q5X859-F1
#
_cell.length_a   1.000
_cell.length_b   1.000
_cell.length_c   1.000
_cell.angle_alpha   90.00
_cell.angle_beta   90.00
_cell.angle_gamma   90.00
#
_symmetry.space_group_name_H-M   'P 1'
#
loop_
_entity.id
_entity.type
_entity.pdbx_description
1 polymer ?
#
loop_
_entity_poly.entity_id
_entity_poly.type
_entity_poly.pdbx_seq_one_letter_code
_entity_poly.pdbx_strand_id
1 'polypeptide(L)'
;MVDRKKATKRRDATGHVDAEYERRISAEARSQRTDDSAFLSGFRTGEPLAEELGEAFLESATSGEESEPERRDRIFPEESGGPFVSTRASQEFAYDVDESNIAEATREPLPKTSVADP
;
A
#
# COMPACT_ATOMS: atom_id res chain seq x y z
N MET A 1 -5.63 -8.44 -34.79
CA MET A 1 -6.80 -8.69 -33.93
C MET A 1 -6.71 -7.73 -32.76
N VAL A 2 -7.63 -6.75 -32.65
CA VAL A 2 -7.63 -5.79 -31.55
C VAL A 2 -8.34 -6.42 -30.37
N ASP A 3 -7.61 -6.63 -29.27
CA ASP A 3 -8.15 -7.16 -28.02
C ASP A 3 -9.13 -6.13 -27.43
N ARG A 4 -10.43 -6.45 -27.44
CA ARG A 4 -11.46 -5.58 -26.87
C ARG A 4 -11.34 -5.63 -25.35
N LYS A 5 -10.70 -4.62 -24.77
CA LYS A 5 -10.71 -4.41 -23.32
C LYS A 5 -12.15 -4.51 -22.81
N LYS A 6 -12.39 -5.50 -21.95
CA LYS A 6 -13.69 -5.79 -21.33
C LYS A 6 -14.17 -4.51 -20.62
N ALA A 7 -15.34 -4.01 -21.00
CA ALA A 7 -15.87 -2.77 -20.45
C ALA A 7 -16.04 -2.90 -18.93
N THR A 8 -15.42 -2.00 -18.17
CA THR A 8 -15.53 -1.95 -16.70
C THR A 8 -16.99 -1.67 -16.32
N LYS A 9 -17.66 -2.65 -15.69
CA LYS A 9 -19.02 -2.48 -15.19
C LYS A 9 -19.01 -1.44 -14.07
N ARG A 10 -19.75 -0.35 -14.23
CA ARG A 10 -19.94 0.65 -13.16
C ARG A 10 -20.65 -0.02 -11.98
N ARG A 11 -20.16 0.25 -10.77
CA ARG A 11 -20.67 -0.33 -9.51
C ARG A 11 -21.90 0.42 -8.99
N ASP A 12 -22.11 1.60 -9.52
CA ASP A 12 -23.15 2.55 -9.15
C ASP A 12 -23.63 3.31 -10.40
N ALA A 13 -24.95 3.51 -10.50
CA ALA A 13 -25.56 4.41 -11.46
C ALA A 13 -26.82 5.04 -10.85
N THR A 14 -27.04 6.33 -11.13
CA THR A 14 -28.27 7.05 -10.74
C THR A 14 -28.58 6.95 -9.22
N GLY A 15 -27.53 6.94 -8.39
CA GLY A 15 -27.66 6.90 -6.93
C GLY A 15 -28.01 5.54 -6.32
N HIS A 16 -28.09 4.47 -7.12
CA HIS A 16 -28.33 3.11 -6.63
C HIS A 16 -27.09 2.24 -6.93
N VAL A 17 -26.71 1.41 -5.97
CA VAL A 17 -25.59 0.48 -6.11
C VAL A 17 -26.08 -0.80 -6.80
N ASP A 18 -25.23 -1.43 -7.61
CA ASP A 18 -25.56 -2.69 -8.29
C ASP A 18 -25.89 -3.80 -7.28
N ALA A 19 -27.05 -4.45 -7.41
CA ALA A 19 -27.55 -5.40 -6.41
C ALA A 19 -26.62 -6.61 -6.18
N GLU A 20 -25.86 -7.04 -7.20
CA GLU A 20 -24.85 -8.09 -7.05
C GLU A 20 -23.63 -7.58 -6.27
N TYR A 21 -23.23 -6.33 -6.52
CA TYR A 21 -22.17 -5.67 -5.76
C TYR A 21 -22.58 -5.51 -4.30
N GLU A 22 -23.79 -5.03 -4.02
CA GLU A 22 -24.33 -4.90 -2.66
C GLU A 22 -24.36 -6.22 -1.91
N ARG A 23 -24.82 -7.31 -2.54
CA ARG A 23 -24.84 -8.64 -1.94
C ARG A 23 -23.45 -9.15 -1.60
N ARG A 24 -22.49 -8.95 -2.50
CA ARG A 24 -21.11 -9.35 -2.26
C ARG A 24 -20.49 -8.60 -1.08
N ILE A 25 -20.62 -7.27 -1.05
CA ILE A 25 -20.14 -6.45 0.07
C ILE A 25 -20.84 -6.84 1.38
N SER A 26 -22.14 -7.08 1.34
CA SER A 26 -22.91 -7.52 2.51
C SER A 26 -22.46 -8.90 3.03
N ALA A 27 -22.08 -9.83 2.14
CA ALA A 27 -21.57 -11.13 2.52
C ALA A 27 -20.16 -11.04 3.13
N GLU A 28 -19.29 -10.22 2.55
CA GLU A 28 -17.93 -9.96 3.04
C GLU A 28 -17.95 -9.28 4.41
N ALA A 29 -18.80 -8.27 4.59
CA ALA A 29 -19.00 -7.60 5.87
C ALA A 29 -19.55 -8.56 6.95
N ARG A 30 -20.39 -9.54 6.57
CA ARG A 30 -20.89 -10.57 7.50
C ARG A 30 -19.79 -11.55 7.91
N SER A 31 -18.87 -11.91 7.00
CA SER A 31 -17.72 -12.76 7.36
C SER A 31 -16.73 -12.06 8.29
N GLN A 32 -16.64 -10.74 8.25
CA GLN A 32 -15.83 -9.95 9.20
C GLN A 32 -16.50 -9.81 10.57
N ARG A 33 -17.84 -9.93 10.65
CA ARG A 33 -18.63 -9.79 11.89
C ARG A 33 -18.84 -11.08 12.66
N THR A 34 -18.21 -12.20 12.27
CA THR A 34 -18.33 -13.45 13.04
C THR A 34 -17.58 -13.41 14.38
N ASP A 35 -16.82 -12.35 14.65
CA ASP A 35 -16.38 -12.02 16.00
C ASP A 35 -17.55 -11.36 16.77
N ASP A 36 -18.24 -12.14 17.59
CA ASP A 36 -19.31 -11.71 18.51
C ASP A 36 -18.82 -10.77 19.64
N SER A 37 -17.59 -10.25 19.53
CA SER A 37 -16.96 -9.42 20.53
C SER A 37 -17.07 -7.94 20.13
N ALA A 38 -17.66 -7.13 21.01
CA ALA A 38 -17.66 -5.67 20.92
C ALA A 38 -16.24 -5.06 20.99
N PHE A 39 -15.25 -5.87 21.33
CA PHE A 39 -13.83 -5.55 21.37
C PHE A 39 -13.06 -6.53 20.50
N LEU A 40 -11.89 -6.12 20.01
CA LEU A 40 -11.00 -6.97 19.22
C LEU A 40 -10.65 -8.24 20.02
N SER A 41 -10.98 -9.42 19.49
CA SER A 41 -10.66 -10.72 20.11
C SER A 41 -9.19 -11.07 19.83
N GLY A 42 -8.30 -10.36 20.52
CA GLY A 42 -6.84 -10.50 20.39
C GLY A 42 -6.20 -9.44 19.50
N PHE A 43 -4.87 -9.40 19.54
CA PHE A 43 -4.08 -8.49 18.71
C PHE A 43 -4.06 -9.04 17.28
N ARG A 44 -4.90 -8.49 16.40
CA ARG A 44 -4.75 -8.69 14.96
C ARG A 44 -3.56 -7.84 14.53
N THR A 45 -2.37 -8.44 14.48
CA THR A 45 -1.08 -7.81 14.14
C THR A 45 -0.99 -7.29 12.69
N GLY A 46 -2.11 -7.22 11.97
CA GLY A 46 -2.17 -6.72 10.60
C GLY A 46 -3.37 -5.82 10.36
N GLU A 47 -3.97 -5.27 11.42
CA GLU A 47 -5.01 -4.26 11.29
C GLU A 47 -4.34 -2.87 11.28
N PRO A 48 -4.50 -2.07 10.20
CA PRO A 48 -3.74 -0.83 10.03
C PRO A 48 -3.95 0.20 11.15
N LEU A 49 -5.16 0.30 11.71
CA LEU A 49 -5.45 1.23 12.80
C LEU A 49 -4.76 0.78 14.10
N ALA A 50 -4.74 -0.51 14.39
CA ALA A 50 -4.03 -1.04 15.56
C ALA A 50 -2.52 -0.80 15.49
N GLU A 51 -1.93 -0.91 14.29
CA GLU A 51 -0.52 -0.57 14.04
C GLU A 51 -0.27 0.92 14.29
N GLU A 52 -1.06 1.80 13.67
CA GLU A 52 -0.95 3.26 13.83
C GLU A 52 -1.02 3.69 15.30
N LEU A 53 -2.01 3.17 16.05
CA LEU A 53 -2.18 3.46 17.48
C LEU A 53 -1.01 2.93 18.33
N GLY A 54 -0.47 1.77 17.99
CA GLY A 54 0.67 1.17 18.68
C GLY A 54 1.94 1.99 18.49
N GLU A 55 2.21 2.43 17.27
CA GLU A 55 3.34 3.30 16.97
C GLU A 55 3.23 4.66 17.64
N ALA A 56 2.05 5.29 17.59
CA ALA A 56 1.80 6.58 18.22
C ALA A 56 2.02 6.54 19.74
N PHE A 57 1.60 5.44 20.38
CA PHE A 57 1.87 5.19 21.79
C PHE A 57 3.37 5.07 22.08
N LEU A 58 4.09 4.29 21.26
CA LEU A 58 5.53 4.07 21.43
C LEU A 58 6.32 5.39 21.27
N GLU A 59 5.96 6.19 20.27
CA GLU A 59 6.56 7.50 20.04
C GLU A 59 6.28 8.44 21.21
N SER A 60 5.02 8.55 21.65
CA SER A 60 4.65 9.43 22.76
C SER A 60 5.34 9.02 24.08
N ALA A 61 5.45 7.72 24.34
CA ALA A 61 6.11 7.18 25.53
C ALA A 61 7.64 7.44 25.53
N THR A 62 8.26 7.55 24.35
CA THR A 62 9.70 7.75 24.22
C THR A 62 10.10 9.22 24.03
N SER A 63 9.24 10.04 23.44
CA SER A 63 9.44 11.48 23.27
C SER A 63 9.09 12.28 24.52
N GLY A 64 8.14 11.79 25.34
CA GLY A 64 7.60 12.53 26.49
C GLY A 64 6.58 13.60 26.10
N GLU A 65 6.18 13.65 24.83
CA GLU A 65 5.18 14.56 24.27
C GLU A 65 4.08 13.75 23.56
N GLU A 66 2.86 14.30 23.47
CA GLU A 66 1.80 13.68 22.67
C GLU A 66 2.19 13.75 21.18
N SER A 67 2.21 12.61 20.47
CA SER A 67 2.80 12.53 19.11
C SER A 67 1.75 12.43 17.98
N GLU A 68 0.48 12.17 18.32
CA GLU A 68 -0.61 12.05 17.34
C GLU A 68 -0.89 13.32 16.51
N PRO A 69 -0.97 14.53 17.08
CA PRO A 69 -1.28 15.71 16.27
C PRO A 69 -0.18 16.00 15.25
N GLU A 70 1.09 15.88 15.64
CA GLU A 70 2.25 16.08 14.77
C GLU A 70 2.36 15.00 13.69
N ARG A 71 1.94 13.77 13.98
CA ARG A 71 1.86 12.70 12.97
C ARG A 71 0.83 13.01 11.89
N ARG A 72 -0.37 13.47 12.28
CA ARG A 72 -1.48 13.74 11.35
C ARG A 72 -1.24 14.99 10.49
N ASP A 73 -0.58 15.99 11.05
CA ASP A 73 -0.26 17.23 10.35
C ASP A 73 1.05 17.14 9.53
N ARG A 74 1.65 15.94 9.44
CA ARG A 74 2.87 15.71 8.68
C ARG A 74 2.61 15.88 7.19
N ILE A 75 3.33 16.84 6.59
CA ILE A 75 3.27 17.06 5.14
C ILE A 75 4.08 15.98 4.42
N PHE A 76 3.42 15.22 3.56
CA PHE A 76 4.09 14.26 2.69
C PHE A 76 4.44 14.91 1.34
N PRO A 77 5.60 14.59 0.75
CA PRO A 77 6.00 15.18 -0.52
C PRO A 77 5.01 14.89 -1.66
N GLU A 78 4.29 13.76 -1.60
CA GLU A 78 3.19 13.39 -2.49
C GLU A 78 2.00 14.38 -2.43
N GLU A 79 1.76 15.01 -1.28
CA GLU A 79 0.68 15.98 -1.07
C GLU A 79 0.93 17.30 -1.83
N SER A 80 2.20 17.60 -2.11
CA SER A 80 2.57 18.80 -2.88
C SER A 80 2.23 18.71 -4.37
N GLY A 81 1.74 17.54 -4.84
CA GLY A 81 1.09 17.37 -6.13
C GLY A 81 2.04 17.44 -7.31
N GLY A 82 2.72 16.32 -7.60
CA GLY A 82 3.49 16.16 -8.83
C GLY A 82 3.62 14.68 -9.24
N PRO A 83 3.65 14.36 -10.54
CA PRO A 83 3.83 12.98 -11.01
C PRO A 83 5.22 12.39 -10.69
N PHE A 84 6.17 13.23 -10.24
CA PHE A 84 7.52 12.84 -9.88
C PHE A 84 7.89 13.50 -8.55
N VAL A 85 7.84 12.74 -7.47
CA VAL A 85 8.44 13.12 -6.19
C VAL A 85 9.92 12.76 -6.27
N SER A 86 10.81 13.72 -6.00
CA SER A 86 12.25 13.44 -5.95
C SER A 86 12.56 12.62 -4.70
N THR A 87 12.82 11.33 -4.86
CA THR A 87 13.28 10.44 -3.78
C THR A 87 14.80 10.40 -3.73
N ARG A 88 15.36 10.06 -2.57
CA ARG A 88 16.80 9.85 -2.43
C ARG A 88 17.15 8.47 -2.98
N ALA A 89 18.36 8.31 -3.52
CA ALA A 89 18.84 7.00 -3.97
C ALA A 89 18.73 5.95 -2.85
N SER A 90 19.01 6.32 -1.61
CA SER A 90 18.88 5.42 -0.45
C SER A 90 17.45 5.02 -0.06
N GLN A 91 16.44 5.66 -0.64
CA GLN A 91 15.02 5.38 -0.38
C GLN A 91 14.47 4.41 -1.43
N GLU A 92 15.00 4.48 -2.65
CA GLU A 92 14.65 3.58 -3.77
C GLU A 92 15.55 2.33 -3.83
N PHE A 93 16.83 2.50 -3.46
CA PHE A 93 17.82 1.44 -3.46
C PHE A 93 18.11 1.02 -2.01
N ALA A 94 18.07 -0.28 -1.75
CA ALA A 94 18.47 -0.83 -0.46
C ALA A 94 19.93 -0.46 -0.15
N TYR A 95 20.25 -0.23 1.12
CA TYR A 95 21.62 0.01 1.57
C TYR A 95 22.50 -1.24 1.50
N ASP A 96 21.86 -2.41 1.50
CA ASP A 96 22.52 -3.71 1.50
C ASP A 96 22.31 -4.44 0.18
N VAL A 97 23.10 -5.48 -0.02
CA VAL A 97 22.99 -6.40 -1.15
C VAL A 97 21.61 -7.06 -1.07
N ASP A 98 20.79 -6.87 -2.10
CA ASP A 98 19.60 -7.68 -2.31
C ASP A 98 20.05 -9.16 -2.26
N GLU A 99 19.38 -10.01 -1.47
CA GLU A 99 19.70 -11.44 -1.37
C GLU A 99 19.71 -12.12 -2.75
N SER A 100 19.01 -11.55 -3.74
CA SER A 100 19.04 -12.00 -5.13
C SER A 100 20.38 -11.73 -5.85
N ASN A 101 21.18 -10.78 -5.35
CA ASN A 101 22.48 -10.35 -5.89
C ASN A 101 23.66 -11.03 -5.16
N ILE A 102 23.68 -12.35 -5.16
CA ILE A 102 24.77 -13.16 -4.59
C ILE A 102 26.11 -12.84 -5.26
N ALA A 103 27.24 -13.00 -4.55
CA ALA A 103 28.58 -12.67 -5.06
C ALA A 103 28.96 -13.40 -6.37
N GLU A 104 28.35 -14.56 -6.63
CA GLU A 104 28.56 -15.39 -7.81
C GLU A 104 27.62 -15.05 -8.97
N ALA A 105 26.71 -14.09 -8.80
CA ALA A 105 25.75 -13.71 -9.82
C ALA A 105 26.45 -13.14 -11.06
N THR A 106 26.15 -13.71 -12.22
CA THR A 106 26.68 -13.22 -13.50
C THR A 106 25.95 -11.95 -13.90
N ARG A 107 26.69 -10.84 -14.07
CA ARG A 107 26.13 -9.57 -14.54
C ARG A 107 25.53 -9.74 -15.94
N GLU A 108 24.22 -9.54 -16.07
CA GLU A 108 23.58 -9.54 -17.38
C GLU A 108 24.11 -8.40 -18.26
N PRO A 109 24.27 -8.63 -19.57
CA PRO A 109 24.66 -7.58 -20.50
C PRO A 109 23.58 -6.50 -20.57
N LEU A 110 24.00 -5.24 -20.75
CA LEU A 110 23.07 -4.12 -20.92
C LEU A 110 22.11 -4.40 -22.09
N PRO A 111 20.83 -4.00 -21.97
CA PRO A 111 19.87 -4.15 -23.05
C PRO A 111 20.39 -3.45 -24.30
N LYS A 112 20.56 -4.21 -25.38
CA LYS A 112 20.97 -3.64 -26.67
C LYS A 112 19.77 -2.91 -27.26
N THR A 113 19.93 -1.63 -27.54
CA THR A 113 19.03 -0.97 -28.50
C THR A 113 19.20 -1.71 -29.83
N SER A 114 18.09 -2.03 -30.48
CA SER A 114 18.09 -2.87 -31.66
C SER A 114 18.95 -2.28 -32.78
N VAL A 115 19.93 -3.07 -33.21
CA VAL A 115 20.82 -2.97 -34.39
C VAL A 115 21.95 -1.94 -34.31
N ALA A 116 23.05 -2.33 -33.67
CA ALA A 116 24.37 -2.05 -34.22
C ALA A 116 24.87 -3.38 -34.82
N ASP A 117 24.58 -3.59 -36.10
CA ASP A 117 25.34 -4.54 -36.93
C ASP A 117 26.75 -3.97 -37.16
N PRO A 118 27.75 -4.84 -37.36
CA PRO A 118 29.18 -4.59 -37.10
C PRO A 118 29.83 -3.45 -37.90
#